data_AF-A0A2P5F6A8-F1
#
_entry.id   AF-A0A2P5F6A8-F1
#
_cell.length_a   1.000
_cell.length_b   1.000
_cell.length_c   1.000
_cell.angle_alpha   90.00
_cell.angle_beta   90.00
_cell.angle_gamma   90.00
#
_symmetry.space_group_name_H-M   'P 1'
#
loop_
_entity.id
_entity.type
_entity.pdbx_description
1 polymer ?
#
loop_
_entity_poly.entity_id
_entity_poly.type
_entity_poly.pdbx_seq_one_letter_code
_entity_poly.pdbx_strand_id
1 'polypeptide(L)'
;MILHGKPPSSSTYDLHDSILPRVTAIRASFDDLLLLSRSSINFCILNPLTQQQIWLPDAPESGYQVCGFVRELKNDRGCRSSIINININDQYSFKVLLIKFSNKRKFRNNGNHEYVLEGAIFRSEAGGWSKSIFSFPHTLDVDFFDDFVASNGILYSLLLKKIEVKGIAALSMDSNSTKGIQN
;
A
#
# COMPACT_ATOMS: atom_id res chain seq x y z
N MET A 1 10.44 -14.53 -20.01
CA MET A 1 11.30 -14.87 -18.85
C MET A 1 10.60 -15.98 -18.09
N ILE A 2 11.14 -17.20 -18.14
CA ILE A 2 10.47 -18.41 -17.66
C ILE A 2 11.08 -18.78 -16.30
N LEU A 3 10.27 -18.77 -15.24
CA LEU A 3 10.68 -19.17 -13.89
C LEU A 3 10.34 -20.66 -13.69
N HIS A 4 11.31 -21.54 -13.92
CA HIS A 4 11.18 -22.96 -13.57
C HIS A 4 11.81 -23.23 -12.19
N GLY A 5 10.95 -23.31 -11.16
CA GLY A 5 11.30 -23.83 -9.84
C GLY A 5 10.97 -25.33 -9.76
N LYS A 6 11.98 -26.14 -9.42
CA LYS A 6 11.89 -27.60 -9.25
C LYS A 6 11.09 -27.93 -7.98
N PRO A 7 10.08 -28.83 -8.00
CA PRO A 7 9.32 -29.16 -6.79
C PRO A 7 10.11 -30.11 -5.87
N PRO A 8 10.09 -29.90 -4.54
CA PRO A 8 10.69 -30.81 -3.57
C PRO A 8 9.82 -32.05 -3.31
N SER A 9 10.49 -33.14 -2.98
CA SER A 9 9.91 -34.47 -2.74
C SER A 9 9.20 -34.60 -1.39
N SER A 10 8.00 -35.18 -1.47
CA SER A 10 7.01 -35.55 -0.45
C SER A 10 7.50 -35.87 0.97
N SER A 11 6.93 -35.16 1.95
CA SER A 11 6.62 -35.68 3.28
C SER A 11 5.21 -35.25 3.65
N THR A 12 4.40 -36.24 4.05
CA THR A 12 2.97 -36.18 4.31
C THR A 12 2.68 -35.52 5.67
N TYR A 13 1.53 -34.84 5.77
CA TYR A 13 0.92 -34.20 6.97
C TYR A 13 1.39 -32.76 7.32
N ASP A 14 0.90 -31.77 6.55
CA ASP A 14 0.34 -30.47 7.02
C ASP A 14 -0.10 -29.63 5.80
N LEU A 15 -0.95 -30.23 4.94
CA LEU A 15 -1.23 -29.67 3.61
C LEU A 15 -2.10 -28.40 3.62
N HIS A 16 -2.64 -28.02 4.78
CA HIS A 16 -3.41 -26.78 4.95
C HIS A 16 -2.64 -25.66 5.66
N ASP A 17 -1.42 -25.93 6.14
CA ASP A 17 -0.73 -25.06 7.10
C ASP A 17 0.30 -24.07 6.48
N SER A 18 0.37 -23.94 5.15
CA SER A 18 1.33 -22.97 4.59
C SER A 18 1.00 -22.39 3.21
N ILE A 19 -0.28 -22.16 2.89
CA ILE A 19 -0.59 -21.30 1.71
C ILE A 19 -0.22 -19.85 2.03
N LEU A 20 -0.42 -19.44 3.27
CA LEU A 20 0.04 -18.14 3.73
C LEU A 20 1.52 -18.26 4.11
N PRO A 21 2.41 -17.40 3.57
CA PRO A 21 3.77 -17.30 4.07
C PRO A 21 3.72 -17.03 5.58
N ARG A 22 4.83 -17.24 6.30
CA ARG A 22 4.96 -16.74 7.68
C ARG A 22 4.88 -15.21 7.68
N VAL A 23 3.66 -14.70 7.62
CA VAL A 23 3.30 -13.29 7.56
C VAL A 23 2.85 -12.87 8.93
N THR A 24 3.16 -11.63 9.25
CA THR A 24 2.94 -11.06 10.58
C THR A 24 1.60 -10.34 10.63
N ALA A 25 1.19 -9.73 9.51
CA ALA A 25 -0.09 -9.03 9.40
C ALA A 25 -0.56 -8.89 7.95
N ILE A 26 -1.87 -8.98 7.75
CA ILE A 26 -2.56 -8.43 6.58
C ILE A 26 -2.67 -6.92 6.80
N ARG A 27 -2.21 -6.15 5.82
CA ARG A 27 -2.05 -4.69 5.90
C ARG A 27 -3.12 -3.94 5.13
N ALA A 28 -3.50 -4.47 3.97
CA ALA A 28 -4.60 -3.93 3.19
C ALA A 28 -5.16 -5.03 2.29
N SER A 29 -6.36 -4.82 1.79
CA SER A 29 -7.00 -5.67 0.78
C SER A 29 -7.63 -4.80 -0.29
N PHE A 30 -7.58 -5.27 -1.53
CA PHE A 30 -8.28 -4.65 -2.65
C PHE A 30 -8.73 -5.74 -3.62
N ASP A 31 -10.03 -5.83 -3.91
CA ASP A 31 -10.63 -6.93 -4.67
C ASP A 31 -10.18 -8.32 -4.14
N ASP A 32 -9.47 -9.08 -4.98
CA ASP A 32 -8.90 -10.39 -4.72
C ASP A 32 -7.41 -10.33 -4.35
N LEU A 33 -6.86 -9.16 -4.06
CA LEU A 33 -5.46 -8.97 -3.70
C LEU A 33 -5.31 -8.56 -2.23
N LEU A 34 -4.31 -9.14 -1.58
CA LEU A 34 -3.93 -8.86 -0.21
C LEU A 34 -2.51 -8.28 -0.17
N LEU A 35 -2.34 -7.16 0.54
CA LEU A 35 -1.03 -6.67 0.94
C LEU A 35 -0.67 -7.30 2.29
N LEU A 36 0.38 -8.11 2.29
CA LEU A 36 0.90 -8.79 3.47
C LEU A 36 2.21 -8.13 3.91
N SER A 37 2.44 -8.12 5.22
CA SER A 37 3.72 -7.69 5.80
C SER A 37 4.34 -8.80 6.64
N ARG A 38 5.64 -9.00 6.46
CA ARG A 38 6.44 -9.88 7.33
C ARG A 38 7.20 -9.07 8.37
N SER A 39 7.61 -7.86 8.02
CA SER A 39 8.28 -6.90 8.90
C SER A 39 7.79 -5.48 8.55
N SER A 40 8.36 -4.45 9.17
CA SER A 40 8.09 -3.05 8.81
C SER A 40 8.65 -2.63 7.45
N ILE A 41 9.46 -3.48 6.80
CA ILE A 41 10.11 -3.18 5.51
C ILE A 41 9.87 -4.23 4.43
N ASN A 42 9.41 -5.44 4.77
CA ASN A 42 9.19 -6.52 3.81
C ASN A 42 7.70 -6.73 3.57
N PHE A 43 7.29 -6.51 2.31
CA PHE A 43 5.90 -6.56 1.87
C PHE A 43 5.72 -7.53 0.70
N CYS A 44 4.54 -8.14 0.62
CA CYS A 44 4.15 -9.06 -0.43
C CYS A 44 2.73 -8.77 -0.88
N ILE A 45 2.47 -8.85 -2.19
CA ILE A 45 1.12 -8.91 -2.74
C ILE A 45 0.76 -10.38 -2.96
N LEU A 46 -0.35 -10.82 -2.38
CA LEU A 46 -0.89 -12.17 -2.54
C LEU A 46 -2.25 -12.10 -3.21
N ASN A 47 -2.45 -12.91 -4.25
CA ASN A 47 -3.78 -13.28 -4.72
C ASN A 47 -4.12 -14.67 -4.14
N PRO A 48 -5.04 -14.78 -3.17
CA PRO A 48 -5.37 -16.05 -2.55
C PRO A 48 -6.16 -16.99 -3.49
N LEU A 49 -6.83 -16.46 -4.52
CA LEU A 49 -7.57 -17.26 -5.50
C LEU A 49 -6.63 -17.97 -6.47
N THR A 50 -5.59 -17.28 -6.94
CA THR A 50 -4.60 -17.85 -7.88
C THR A 50 -3.37 -18.41 -7.18
N GLN A 51 -3.25 -18.21 -5.86
CA GLN A 51 -2.07 -18.53 -5.05
C GLN A 51 -0.78 -17.90 -5.58
N GLN A 52 -0.89 -16.85 -6.40
CA GLN A 52 0.25 -16.10 -6.89
C GLN A 52 0.67 -15.07 -5.85
N GLN A 53 1.98 -14.98 -5.62
CA GLN A 53 2.55 -14.02 -4.68
C GLN A 53 3.71 -13.26 -5.32
N ILE A 54 3.84 -11.98 -4.96
CA ILE A 54 4.88 -11.10 -5.46
C ILE A 54 5.49 -10.35 -4.28
N TRP A 55 6.76 -10.60 -4.02
CA TRP A 55 7.54 -9.84 -3.05
C TRP A 55 7.90 -8.48 -3.63
N LEU A 56 7.64 -7.43 -2.86
CA LEU A 56 8.07 -6.09 -3.20
C LEU A 56 9.55 -5.92 -2.80
N PRO A 57 10.30 -5.01 -3.44
CA PRO A 57 11.59 -4.58 -2.92
C PRO A 57 11.45 -4.08 -1.49
N ASP A 58 12.54 -4.13 -0.73
CA ASP A 58 12.54 -3.61 0.64
C ASP A 58 12.14 -2.13 0.66
N ALA A 59 11.27 -1.78 1.61
CA ALA A 59 10.87 -0.40 1.83
C ALA A 59 12.11 0.45 2.22
N PRO A 60 12.16 1.73 1.81
CA PRO A 60 13.37 2.53 1.95
C PRO A 60 13.77 2.83 3.41
N GLU A 61 12.83 2.77 4.36
CA GLU A 61 13.04 3.03 5.78
C GLU A 61 12.15 2.13 6.64
N SER A 62 12.50 1.94 7.91
CA SER A 62 11.63 1.31 8.90
C SER A 62 10.74 2.34 9.61
N GLY A 63 9.73 1.84 10.33
CA GLY A 63 8.84 2.68 11.15
C GLY A 63 7.65 3.26 10.40
N TYR A 64 7.35 2.76 9.20
CA TYR A 64 6.05 2.95 8.58
C TYR A 64 4.98 2.27 9.44
N GLN A 65 3.95 3.03 9.80
CA GLN A 65 2.90 2.58 10.71
C GLN A 65 1.61 2.30 9.97
N VAL A 66 1.32 3.15 8.97
CA VAL A 66 0.07 3.13 8.22
C VAL A 66 0.36 2.76 6.78
N CYS A 67 -0.53 1.97 6.20
CA CYS A 67 -0.39 1.49 4.83
C CYS A 67 -1.68 1.67 4.03
N GLY A 68 -1.52 1.79 2.72
CA GLY A 68 -2.62 1.87 1.77
C GLY A 68 -2.27 1.12 0.49
N PHE A 69 -3.28 0.57 -0.17
CA PHE A 69 -3.11 -0.24 -1.36
C PHE A 69 -4.16 0.11 -2.40
N VAL A 70 -3.72 0.55 -3.57
CA VAL A 70 -4.59 0.98 -4.67
C VAL A 70 -4.27 0.14 -5.90
N ARG A 71 -5.31 -0.36 -6.56
CA ARG A 71 -5.21 -0.95 -7.90
C ARG A 71 -5.51 0.12 -8.95
N GLU A 72 -4.73 0.09 -10.02
CA GLU A 72 -5.01 0.80 -11.25
C GLU A 72 -5.36 -0.21 -12.34
N LEU A 73 -6.50 0.02 -12.98
CA LEU A 73 -6.86 -0.77 -14.15
C LEU A 73 -5.88 -0.37 -15.26
N LYS A 74 -5.05 -1.31 -15.72
CA LYS A 74 -4.40 -1.12 -17.01
C LYS A 74 -5.52 -1.00 -18.02
N ASN A 75 -5.60 0.13 -18.71
CA ASN A 75 -6.61 0.38 -19.75
C ASN A 75 -6.39 -0.64 -20.87
N ASP A 76 -6.97 -1.82 -20.70
CA ASP A 76 -6.79 -2.94 -21.61
C ASP A 76 -7.78 -2.76 -22.75
N ARG A 77 -7.32 -2.08 -23.80
CA ARG A 77 -8.14 -1.62 -24.91
C ARG A 77 -8.57 -2.76 -25.86
N GLY A 78 -8.58 -4.03 -25.43
CA GLY A 78 -9.18 -5.09 -26.24
C GLY A 78 -8.73 -6.54 -26.03
N CYS A 79 -7.86 -6.87 -25.07
CA CYS A 79 -7.42 -8.25 -24.92
C CYS A 79 -8.37 -9.08 -24.03
N ARG A 80 -9.43 -9.62 -24.64
CA ARG A 80 -10.08 -10.86 -24.16
C ARG A 80 -9.14 -12.05 -24.38
N SER A 81 -7.94 -12.03 -23.81
CA SER A 81 -7.05 -13.19 -23.88
C SER A 81 -7.51 -14.23 -22.86
N SER A 82 -7.46 -15.49 -23.29
CA SER A 82 -7.87 -16.68 -22.56
C SER A 82 -7.31 -16.75 -21.14
N ILE A 83 -8.20 -17.02 -20.18
CA ILE A 83 -8.08 -16.97 -18.71
C ILE A 83 -6.96 -17.83 -18.07
N ILE A 84 -6.21 -18.61 -18.85
CA ILE A 84 -5.36 -19.66 -18.30
C ILE A 84 -3.90 -19.18 -18.26
N ASN A 85 -3.39 -18.85 -17.06
CA ASN A 85 -2.03 -18.43 -16.71
C ASN A 85 -1.65 -16.96 -16.92
N ILE A 86 -2.47 -16.03 -16.44
CA ILE A 86 -2.09 -14.60 -16.41
C ILE A 86 -1.26 -14.32 -15.15
N ASN A 87 -0.12 -13.65 -15.30
CA ASN A 87 0.68 -13.15 -14.19
C ASN A 87 -0.02 -11.93 -13.57
N ILE A 88 -0.10 -11.83 -12.23
CA ILE A 88 -0.64 -10.64 -11.53
C ILE A 88 -0.09 -9.33 -12.12
N ASN A 89 1.21 -9.28 -12.44
CA ASN A 89 1.84 -8.08 -13.00
C ASN A 89 1.35 -7.73 -14.41
N ASP A 90 0.80 -8.68 -15.16
CA ASP A 90 0.24 -8.42 -16.49
C ASP A 90 -1.17 -7.84 -16.37
N GLN A 91 -1.96 -8.39 -15.44
CA GLN A 91 -3.36 -8.03 -15.23
C GLN A 91 -3.57 -6.73 -14.47
N TYR A 92 -2.68 -6.44 -13.51
CA TYR A 92 -2.85 -5.36 -12.56
C TYR A 92 -1.70 -4.36 -12.66
N SER A 93 -2.04 -3.07 -12.59
CA SER A 93 -1.14 -2.09 -12.00
C SER A 93 -1.58 -1.86 -10.56
N PHE A 94 -0.62 -1.68 -9.65
CA PHE A 94 -0.93 -1.31 -8.29
C PHE A 94 0.11 -0.37 -7.69
N LYS A 95 -0.35 0.40 -6.71
CA LYS A 95 0.46 1.29 -5.88
C LYS A 95 0.30 0.91 -4.42
N VAL A 96 1.41 0.90 -3.69
CA VAL A 96 1.41 0.71 -2.22
C VAL A 96 1.90 2.00 -1.59
N LEU A 97 1.12 2.55 -0.67
CA LEU A 97 1.48 3.69 0.15
C LEU A 97 1.93 3.20 1.53
N LEU A 98 3.06 3.71 1.99
CA LEU A 98 3.50 3.60 3.37
C LEU A 98 3.64 5.01 3.96
N ILE A 99 3.08 5.24 5.15
CA ILE A 99 3.20 6.52 5.87
C ILE A 99 3.91 6.31 7.20
N LYS A 100 4.91 7.15 7.43
CA LYS A 100 5.66 7.26 8.67
C LYS A 100 5.11 8.46 9.44
N PHE A 101 4.50 8.16 10.58
CA PHE A 101 4.16 9.21 11.53
C PHE A 101 5.43 9.71 12.20
N SER A 102 5.92 10.84 11.71
CA SER A 102 6.87 11.64 12.46
C SER A 102 6.14 12.91 12.86
N ASN A 103 6.02 13.17 14.16
CA ASN A 103 5.39 14.39 14.66
C ASN A 103 6.35 15.59 14.50
N LYS A 104 6.87 15.78 13.28
CA LYS A 104 7.77 16.87 12.94
C LYS A 104 6.92 18.07 12.57
N ARG A 105 6.75 18.98 13.53
CA ARG A 105 6.17 20.29 13.26
C ARG A 105 7.19 21.10 12.46
N LYS A 106 6.88 21.42 11.19
CA LYS A 106 7.65 22.43 10.47
C LYS A 106 7.04 23.80 10.76
N PHE A 107 7.89 24.72 11.19
CA PHE A 107 7.52 26.13 11.30
C PHE A 107 7.61 26.75 9.91
N ARG A 108 6.52 27.30 9.41
CA ARG A 108 6.53 28.15 8.23
C ARG A 108 6.75 29.59 8.69
N ASN A 109 7.48 30.38 7.90
CA ASN A 109 7.87 31.76 8.26
C ASN A 109 6.70 32.71 8.55
N ASN A 110 5.46 32.32 8.24
CA ASN A 110 4.23 33.07 8.50
C ASN A 110 3.51 32.67 9.81
N GLY A 111 4.13 31.86 10.67
CA GLY A 111 3.52 31.39 11.91
C GLY A 111 2.52 30.24 11.74
N ASN A 112 2.26 29.79 10.51
CA ASN A 112 1.43 28.62 10.29
C ASN A 112 2.26 27.34 10.47
N HIS A 113 1.80 26.47 11.36
CA HIS A 113 2.32 25.12 11.47
C HIS A 113 1.69 24.26 10.37
N GLU A 114 2.47 23.37 9.78
CA GLU A 114 1.97 22.31 8.90
C GLU A 114 2.43 20.97 9.45
N TYR A 115 1.52 19.99 9.47
CA TYR A 115 1.87 18.61 9.72
C TYR A 115 2.45 18.04 8.44
N VAL A 116 3.66 17.49 8.54
CA VAL A 116 4.36 16.90 7.41
C VAL A 116 4.51 15.40 7.68
N LEU A 117 3.85 14.60 6.87
CA LEU A 117 4.01 13.16 6.87
C LEU A 117 5.04 12.77 5.81
N GLU A 118 5.99 11.96 6.25
CA GLU A 118 6.93 11.29 5.35
C GLU A 118 6.30 9.97 4.91
N GLY A 119 6.38 9.65 3.63
CA GLY A 119 5.87 8.40 3.10
C GLY A 119 6.72 7.84 1.97
N ALA A 120 6.38 6.63 1.55
CA ALA A 120 6.94 6.00 0.38
C ALA A 120 5.82 5.40 -0.46
N ILE A 121 5.92 5.54 -1.77
CA ILE A 121 4.98 4.98 -2.74
C ILE A 121 5.74 3.97 -3.60
N PHE A 122 5.34 2.71 -3.52
CA PHE A 122 5.73 1.71 -4.50
C PHE A 122 4.80 1.80 -5.71
N ARG A 123 5.36 1.72 -6.91
CA ARG A 123 4.61 1.61 -8.17
C ARG A 123 5.02 0.34 -8.89
N SER A 124 4.06 -0.54 -9.17
CA SER A 124 4.30 -1.84 -9.82
C SER A 124 5.04 -1.71 -11.16
N GLU A 125 4.74 -0.66 -11.93
CA GLU A 125 5.30 -0.43 -13.27
C GLU A 125 6.75 0.02 -13.22
N ALA A 126 7.12 0.78 -12.19
CA ALA A 126 8.49 1.20 -11.97
C ALA A 126 9.30 0.13 -11.23
N GLY A 127 8.64 -0.83 -10.59
CA GLY A 127 9.28 -1.87 -9.78
C GLY A 127 10.05 -1.32 -8.57
N GLY A 128 9.71 -0.13 -8.07
CA GLY A 128 10.49 0.57 -7.05
C GLY A 128 9.70 1.52 -6.18
N TRP A 129 10.31 1.88 -5.04
CA TRP A 129 9.79 2.86 -4.08
C TRP A 129 10.23 4.27 -4.45
N SER A 130 9.32 5.23 -4.24
CA SER A 130 9.58 6.66 -4.36
C SER A 130 9.24 7.36 -3.06
N LYS A 131 10.14 8.21 -2.55
CA LYS A 131 9.85 9.01 -1.35
C LYS A 131 8.78 10.04 -1.66
N SER A 132 7.83 10.21 -0.74
CA SER A 132 6.73 11.15 -0.85
C SER A 132 6.59 11.96 0.44
N ILE A 133 6.12 13.19 0.32
CA ILE A 133 5.84 14.07 1.45
C ILE A 133 4.41 14.56 1.32
N PHE A 134 3.64 14.44 2.40
CA PHE A 134 2.26 14.89 2.48
C PHE A 134 2.15 15.98 3.53
N SER A 135 1.65 17.15 3.13
CA SER A 135 1.43 18.27 4.05
C SER A 135 -0.04 18.44 4.35
N PHE A 136 -0.36 18.64 5.62
CA PHE A 136 -1.71 18.88 6.10
C PHE A 136 -1.77 20.19 6.91
N PRO A 137 -2.86 20.96 6.80
CA PRO A 137 -3.09 22.11 7.65
C PRO A 137 -3.09 21.70 9.13
N HIS A 138 -2.44 22.49 9.99
CA HIS A 138 -2.45 22.24 11.43
C HIS A 138 -3.83 22.36 12.08
N THR A 139 -4.79 23.00 11.41
CA THR A 139 -6.17 23.12 11.89
C THR A 139 -6.86 21.78 12.13
N LEU A 140 -6.34 20.68 11.56
CA LEU A 140 -6.91 19.34 11.75
C LEU A 140 -6.70 18.80 13.18
N ASP A 141 -5.67 19.25 13.91
CA ASP A 141 -5.38 18.82 15.30
C ASP A 141 -5.56 17.30 15.53
N VAL A 142 -4.83 16.52 14.74
CA VAL A 142 -4.90 15.04 14.69
C VAL A 142 -3.68 14.40 15.33
N ASP A 143 -3.90 13.29 16.03
CA ASP A 143 -2.81 12.52 16.66
C ASP A 143 -2.32 11.40 15.72
N PHE A 144 -3.24 10.75 14.99
CA PHE A 144 -2.92 9.63 14.10
C PHE A 144 -3.93 9.45 12.95
N PHE A 145 -3.51 8.72 11.91
CA PHE A 145 -4.35 8.18 10.84
C PHE A 145 -4.61 6.71 11.16
N ASP A 146 -5.80 6.23 10.86
CA ASP A 146 -6.06 4.80 10.77
C ASP A 146 -5.52 4.22 9.45
N ASP A 147 -5.53 2.90 9.27
CA ASP A 147 -5.18 2.27 7.99
C ASP A 147 -6.06 2.80 6.85
N PHE A 148 -5.47 2.90 5.65
CA PHE A 148 -6.18 3.51 4.52
C PHE A 148 -7.06 2.50 3.80
N VAL A 149 -8.26 2.95 3.42
CA VAL A 149 -9.16 2.26 2.51
C VAL A 149 -9.06 2.91 1.13
N ALA A 150 -8.87 2.12 0.08
CA ALA A 150 -8.81 2.62 -1.28
C ALA A 150 -10.18 2.58 -1.98
N SER A 151 -10.52 3.64 -2.70
CA SER A 151 -11.67 3.68 -3.61
C SER A 151 -11.39 4.65 -4.76
N ASN A 152 -11.60 4.19 -6.01
CA ASN A 152 -11.43 5.00 -7.22
C ASN A 152 -10.07 5.72 -7.32
N GLY A 153 -8.97 5.05 -7.00
CA GLY A 153 -7.63 5.65 -7.06
C GLY A 153 -7.27 6.57 -5.89
N ILE A 154 -8.21 6.77 -4.95
CA ILE A 154 -8.05 7.64 -3.79
C ILE A 154 -7.97 6.79 -2.52
N LEU A 155 -7.02 7.10 -1.66
CA LEU A 155 -6.89 6.52 -0.33
C LEU A 155 -7.59 7.39 0.69
N TYR A 156 -8.47 6.79 1.48
CA TYR A 156 -9.21 7.44 2.54
C TYR A 156 -8.73 6.89 3.89
N SER A 157 -8.55 7.78 4.87
CA SER A 157 -8.27 7.37 6.25
C SER A 157 -9.03 8.24 7.23
N LEU A 158 -9.40 7.64 8.37
CA LEU A 158 -10.00 8.37 9.47
C LEU A 158 -8.94 9.21 10.18
N LEU A 159 -9.28 10.48 10.39
CA LEU A 159 -8.51 11.39 11.20
C LEU A 159 -8.90 11.21 12.66
N LEU A 160 -7.97 10.75 13.49
CA LEU A 160 -8.23 10.42 14.88
C LEU A 160 -7.47 11.36 15.83
N LYS A 161 -8.16 11.80 16.88
CA LYS A 161 -7.56 12.48 18.03
C LYS A 161 -7.92 11.71 19.29
N LYS A 162 -6.92 11.17 19.98
CA LYS A 162 -7.06 10.15 21.04
C LYS A 162 -7.82 8.90 20.56
N ILE A 163 -9.14 8.95 20.53
CA ILE A 163 -10.05 7.88 20.06
C ILE A 163 -11.27 8.45 19.31
N GLU A 164 -11.33 9.76 19.13
CA GLU A 164 -12.46 10.43 18.48
C GLU A 164 -12.15 10.67 17.01
N VAL A 165 -13.12 10.34 16.14
CA VAL A 165 -13.08 10.68 14.72
C VAL A 165 -13.27 12.19 14.56
N LYS A 166 -12.26 12.87 14.02
CA LYS A 166 -12.28 14.31 13.71
C LYS A 166 -12.62 14.61 12.27
N GLY A 167 -12.46 13.64 11.38
CA GLY A 167 -12.76 13.79 9.97
C GLY A 167 -12.20 12.65 9.13
N ILE A 168 -12.13 12.90 7.83
CA ILE A 168 -11.62 11.95 6.84
C ILE A 168 -10.58 12.68 6.00
N ALA A 169 -9.42 12.05 5.81
CA ALA A 169 -8.45 12.50 4.84
C ALA A 169 -8.59 11.69 3.55
N ALA A 170 -8.48 12.38 2.42
CA ALA A 170 -8.43 11.77 1.10
C ALA A 170 -7.08 12.08 0.44
N LEU A 171 -6.43 11.06 -0.08
CA LEU A 171 -5.14 11.18 -0.75
C LEU A 171 -5.21 10.57 -2.15
N SER A 172 -5.00 11.40 -3.18
CA SER A 172 -4.83 10.93 -4.54
C SER A 172 -3.41 10.42 -4.77
N MET A 173 -3.30 9.24 -5.38
CA MET A 173 -2.02 8.60 -5.73
C MET A 173 -1.54 8.94 -7.15
N ASP A 174 -2.29 9.76 -7.89
CA ASP A 174 -2.01 10.11 -9.29
C ASP A 174 -1.13 11.35 -9.44
N SER A 175 -1.12 12.20 -8.41
CA SER A 175 -0.42 13.46 -8.49
C SER A 175 1.06 13.29 -8.11
N ASN A 176 1.96 13.55 -9.06
CA ASN A 176 3.34 13.94 -8.74
C ASN A 176 3.39 15.29 -7.95
N SER A 177 2.26 15.94 -7.69
CA SER A 177 2.13 17.10 -6.81
C SER A 177 1.08 16.87 -5.72
N THR A 178 1.53 16.49 -4.53
CA THR A 178 0.68 16.30 -3.35
C THR A 178 0.13 17.64 -2.84
N LYS A 179 -1.01 18.07 -3.39
CA LYS A 179 -1.93 19.01 -2.73
C LYS A 179 -3.15 18.22 -2.29
N GLY A 180 -3.30 17.98 -0.98
CA GLY A 180 -4.49 17.32 -0.45
C GLY A 180 -5.73 18.16 -0.71
N ILE A 181 -6.80 17.55 -1.21
CA ILE A 181 -8.12 18.18 -1.36
C ILE A 181 -8.90 17.88 -0.07
N GLN A 182 -9.42 18.92 0.59
CA GLN A 182 -10.33 18.79 1.74
C GLN A 182 -11.74 19.17 1.29
N ASN A 183 -12.73 18.38 1.72
CA ASN A 183 -14.16 18.70 1.65
C ASN A 183 -14.68 18.96 3.06
#